data_AF-A0A8S4AQL0-F1
#
_entry.id   AF-A0A8S4AQL0-F1
#
_cell.length_a   1.000
_cell.length_b   1.000
_cell.length_c   1.000
_cell.angle_alpha   90.00
_cell.angle_beta   90.00
_cell.angle_gamma   90.00
#
_symmetry.space_group_name_H-M   'P 1'
#
loop_
_entity.id
_entity.type
_entity.pdbx_description
1 polymer ?
#
loop_
_entity_poly.entity_id
_entity_poly.type
_entity_poly.pdbx_seq_one_letter_code
_entity_poly.pdbx_strand_id
1 'polypeptide(L)'
;MATSSGKFEKVSKIETLKLLENCRKERDDALHRESVLREKLRQYESKIRSTEALKQKLKTLTMDNKELRKQVKTLRMEIGLESSPKFNGKTTKDIINDLHEKERECISLIEKAGKLSLTIDDLTSELANTVTSKTLLEDQVQTLQQNLKDMTNNQRRLLKLWEDRKGQREQLALPAISPKPGQIPFVQRAVQTDMSISSSQKLPDNAFETKAFSRDNDKKNVLDKHSFPSYGNGFHHDKKAFMHEETKGIQNGH
;
A
#
# COMPACT_ATOMS: atom_id res chain seq x y z
N MET A 1 -38.40 -119.07 77.51
CA MET A 1 -39.09 -118.29 76.46
C MET A 1 -38.22 -117.11 76.09
N ALA A 2 -37.72 -117.11 74.86
CA ALA A 2 -36.92 -116.04 74.29
C ALA A 2 -37.78 -115.19 73.34
N THR A 3 -37.37 -113.93 73.21
CA THR A 3 -37.65 -112.98 72.11
C THR A 3 -38.91 -112.10 72.20
N SER A 4 -38.71 -110.82 72.59
CA SER A 4 -39.42 -109.68 71.97
C SER A 4 -38.82 -108.29 72.28
N SER A 5 -37.88 -108.14 73.23
CA SER A 5 -37.37 -106.82 73.64
C SER A 5 -36.46 -106.09 72.62
N GLY A 6 -35.81 -106.80 71.69
CA GLY A 6 -34.82 -106.21 70.78
C GLY A 6 -35.35 -105.44 69.56
N LYS A 7 -36.67 -105.42 69.30
CA LYS A 7 -37.26 -104.69 68.15
C LYS A 7 -37.71 -103.27 68.50
N PHE A 8 -38.27 -103.03 69.68
CA PHE A 8 -38.72 -101.69 70.12
C PHE A 8 -37.55 -100.75 70.46
N GLU A 9 -36.49 -101.27 71.10
CA GLU A 9 -35.25 -100.50 71.32
C GLU A 9 -34.56 -100.09 70.01
N LYS A 10 -34.62 -100.95 68.98
CA LYS A 10 -34.05 -100.64 67.66
C LYS A 10 -34.83 -99.55 66.92
N VAL A 11 -36.17 -99.51 67.04
CA VAL A 11 -37.01 -98.45 66.46
C VAL A 11 -36.73 -97.10 67.14
N SER A 12 -36.65 -97.08 68.48
CA SER A 12 -36.32 -95.87 69.25
C SER A 12 -34.90 -95.33 68.95
N LYS A 13 -33.93 -96.23 68.77
CA LYS A 13 -32.56 -95.86 68.38
C LYS A 13 -32.48 -95.27 66.97
N ILE A 14 -33.29 -95.76 66.02
CA ILE A 14 -33.37 -95.22 64.66
C ILE A 14 -34.03 -93.83 64.64
N GLU A 15 -35.10 -93.61 65.39
CA GLU A 15 -35.74 -92.30 65.51
C GLU A 15 -34.80 -91.26 66.17
N THR A 16 -34.07 -91.68 67.20
CA THR A 16 -33.07 -90.82 67.84
C THR A 16 -31.93 -90.45 66.87
N LEU A 17 -31.47 -91.40 66.05
CA LEU A 17 -30.46 -91.13 65.01
C LEU A 17 -30.98 -90.18 63.93
N LYS A 18 -32.24 -90.34 63.47
CA LYS A 18 -32.87 -89.40 62.52
C LYS A 18 -33.00 -88.00 63.12
N LEU A 19 -33.36 -87.89 64.39
CA LEU A 19 -33.43 -86.60 65.07
C LEU A 19 -32.05 -85.93 65.13
N LEU A 20 -31.00 -86.67 65.47
CA LEU A 20 -29.63 -86.16 65.48
C LEU A 20 -29.16 -85.73 64.08
N GLU A 21 -29.52 -86.48 63.04
CA GLU A 21 -29.22 -86.13 61.65
C GLU A 21 -29.96 -84.85 61.22
N ASN A 22 -31.23 -84.70 61.60
CA ASN A 22 -32.01 -83.49 61.36
C ASN A 22 -31.42 -82.29 62.11
N CYS A 23 -31.08 -82.42 63.41
CA CYS A 23 -30.45 -81.34 64.16
C CYS A 23 -29.08 -80.95 63.58
N ARG A 24 -28.30 -81.93 63.09
CA ARG A 24 -27.03 -81.66 62.42
C ARG A 24 -27.24 -80.88 61.12
N LYS A 25 -28.22 -81.30 60.31
CA LYS A 25 -28.58 -80.61 59.07
C LYS A 25 -29.07 -79.18 59.33
N GLU A 26 -29.95 -78.98 60.31
CA GLU A 26 -30.44 -77.65 60.69
C GLU A 26 -29.31 -76.73 61.18
N ARG A 27 -28.38 -77.27 61.97
CA ARG A 27 -27.18 -76.53 62.40
C ARG A 27 -26.31 -76.14 61.21
N ASP A 28 -26.04 -77.07 60.30
CA ASP A 28 -25.20 -76.82 59.13
C ASP A 28 -25.87 -75.81 58.17
N ASP A 29 -27.19 -75.88 58.00
CA ASP A 29 -27.99 -74.90 57.24
C ASP A 29 -28.03 -73.53 57.92
N ALA A 30 -28.05 -73.48 59.26
CA ALA A 30 -27.98 -72.25 60.02
C ALA A 30 -26.59 -71.59 59.88
N LEU A 31 -25.51 -72.37 59.97
CA LEU A 31 -24.14 -71.89 59.74
C LEU A 31 -23.94 -71.40 58.31
N HIS A 32 -24.51 -72.08 57.31
CA HIS A 32 -24.45 -71.63 55.92
C HIS A 32 -25.19 -70.31 55.74
N ARG A 33 -26.41 -70.18 56.28
CA ARG A 33 -27.16 -68.92 56.27
C ARG A 33 -26.42 -67.79 56.97
N GLU A 34 -25.82 -68.07 58.13
CA GLU A 34 -25.00 -67.11 58.87
C GLU A 34 -23.81 -66.64 58.03
N SER A 35 -23.08 -67.56 57.39
CA SER A 35 -21.95 -67.24 56.52
C SER A 35 -22.36 -66.31 55.37
N VAL A 36 -23.47 -66.60 54.69
CA VAL A 36 -24.01 -65.76 53.61
C VAL A 36 -24.40 -64.37 54.13
N LEU A 37 -25.00 -64.28 55.32
CA LEU A 37 -25.38 -62.99 55.92
C LEU A 37 -24.15 -62.18 56.34
N ARG A 38 -23.12 -62.82 56.91
CA ARG A 38 -21.85 -62.16 57.24
C ARG A 38 -21.16 -61.60 55.99
N GLU A 39 -21.15 -62.35 54.90
CA GLU A 39 -20.59 -61.87 53.64
C GLU A 39 -21.37 -60.69 53.05
N LYS A 40 -22.71 -60.76 53.07
CA LYS A 40 -23.57 -59.63 52.67
C LYS A 40 -23.30 -58.39 53.52
N LEU A 41 -23.17 -58.54 54.85
CA LEU A 41 -22.84 -57.44 55.75
C LEU A 41 -21.51 -56.80 55.37
N ARG A 42 -20.46 -57.61 55.15
CA ARG A 42 -19.14 -57.14 54.70
C ARG A 42 -19.22 -56.33 53.40
N GLN A 43 -20.02 -56.78 52.43
CA GLN A 43 -20.24 -56.06 51.17
C GLN A 43 -20.96 -54.74 51.37
N TYR A 44 -22.00 -54.69 52.21
CA TYR A 44 -22.72 -53.46 52.52
C TYR A 44 -21.82 -52.44 53.22
N GLU A 45 -21.01 -52.86 54.20
CA GLU A 45 -20.05 -51.99 54.85
C GLU A 45 -19.02 -51.40 53.86
N SER A 46 -18.52 -52.23 52.94
CA SER A 46 -17.62 -51.76 51.87
C SER A 46 -18.30 -50.74 50.94
N LYS A 47 -19.57 -50.99 50.58
CA LYS A 47 -20.39 -50.09 49.76
C LYS A 47 -20.66 -48.76 50.48
N ILE A 48 -20.92 -48.78 51.78
CA ILE A 48 -21.13 -47.57 52.59
C ILE A 48 -19.85 -46.73 52.60
N ARG A 49 -18.71 -47.34 52.95
CA ARG A 49 -17.40 -46.65 52.97
C ARG A 49 -17.06 -46.00 51.62
N SER A 50 -17.27 -46.73 50.51
CA SER A 50 -17.01 -46.18 49.16
C SER A 50 -17.98 -45.07 48.77
N THR A 51 -19.26 -45.18 49.14
CA THR A 51 -20.26 -44.14 48.88
C THR A 51 -19.96 -42.86 49.68
N GLU A 52 -19.52 -42.99 50.94
CA GLU A 52 -19.10 -41.86 51.77
C GLU A 52 -17.87 -41.15 51.22
N ALA A 53 -16.86 -41.92 50.78
CA ALA A 53 -15.68 -41.36 50.11
C ALA A 53 -16.05 -40.60 48.83
N LEU A 54 -16.98 -41.14 48.03
CA LEU A 54 -17.47 -40.47 46.82
C LEU A 54 -18.25 -39.19 47.16
N LYS A 55 -19.09 -39.21 48.20
CA LYS A 55 -19.83 -38.04 48.68
C LYS A 55 -18.88 -36.94 49.14
N GLN A 56 -17.80 -37.29 49.83
CA GLN A 56 -16.77 -36.32 50.23
C GLN A 56 -16.04 -35.74 49.02
N LYS A 57 -15.65 -36.58 48.05
CA LYS A 57 -15.03 -36.13 46.79
C LYS A 57 -15.94 -35.18 46.01
N LEU A 58 -17.24 -35.47 45.95
CA LEU A 58 -18.22 -34.61 45.29
C LEU A 58 -18.33 -33.24 45.99
N LYS A 59 -18.34 -33.22 47.33
CA LYS A 59 -18.36 -31.96 48.10
C LYS A 59 -17.12 -31.12 47.81
N THR A 60 -15.93 -31.73 47.83
CA THR A 60 -14.68 -31.03 47.51
C THR A 60 -14.70 -30.47 46.10
N LEU A 61 -15.03 -31.29 45.08
CA LEU A 61 -15.12 -30.84 43.70
C LEU A 61 -16.16 -29.72 43.49
N THR A 62 -17.27 -29.75 44.22
CA THR A 62 -18.29 -28.70 44.16
C THR A 62 -17.76 -27.38 44.72
N MET A 63 -16.99 -27.44 45.81
CA MET A 63 -16.35 -26.27 46.40
C MET A 63 -15.27 -25.70 45.46
N ASP A 64 -14.41 -26.56 44.91
CA ASP A 64 -13.37 -26.17 43.96
C ASP A 64 -13.96 -25.54 42.70
N ASN A 65 -15.06 -26.11 42.17
CA ASN A 65 -15.74 -25.53 41.01
C ASN A 65 -16.33 -24.14 41.30
N LYS A 66 -16.89 -23.94 42.50
CA LYS A 66 -17.37 -22.62 42.93
C LYS A 66 -16.22 -21.62 43.03
N GLU A 67 -15.07 -22.04 43.53
CA GLU A 67 -13.90 -21.17 43.66
C GLU A 67 -13.29 -20.82 42.30
N LEU A 68 -13.15 -21.80 41.40
CA LEU A 68 -12.72 -21.58 40.02
C LEU A 68 -13.62 -20.57 39.29
N ARG A 69 -14.95 -20.66 39.47
CA ARG A 69 -15.88 -19.68 38.89
C ARG A 69 -15.64 -18.26 39.40
N LYS A 70 -15.32 -18.08 40.69
CA LYS A 70 -14.97 -16.77 41.23
C LYS A 70 -13.65 -16.27 40.66
N GLN A 71 -12.63 -17.13 40.61
CA GLN A 71 -11.32 -16.76 40.03
C GLN A 71 -11.45 -16.35 38.56
N VAL A 72 -12.21 -17.09 37.75
CA VAL A 72 -12.48 -16.73 36.35
C VAL A 72 -13.16 -15.36 36.24
N LYS A 73 -14.12 -15.06 37.12
CA LYS A 73 -14.79 -13.76 37.14
C LYS A 73 -13.83 -12.62 37.53
N THR A 74 -13.00 -12.84 38.54
CA THR A 74 -11.96 -11.88 38.95
C THR A 74 -10.98 -11.63 37.81
N LEU A 75 -10.45 -12.69 37.19
CA LEU A 75 -9.51 -12.58 36.08
C LEU A 75 -10.12 -11.79 34.93
N ARG A 76 -11.36 -12.10 34.50
CA ARG A 76 -12.06 -11.35 33.43
C ARG A 76 -12.20 -9.86 33.73
N MET A 77 -12.41 -9.50 34.99
CA MET A 77 -12.45 -8.11 35.44
C MET A 77 -11.05 -7.47 35.42
N GLU A 78 -10.01 -8.19 35.86
CA GLU A 78 -8.62 -7.72 35.86
C GLU A 78 -8.05 -7.53 34.46
N ILE A 79 -8.45 -8.36 33.49
CA ILE A 79 -8.02 -8.21 32.08
C ILE A 79 -8.95 -7.31 31.26
N GLY A 80 -9.93 -6.67 31.89
CA GLY A 80 -10.82 -5.72 31.23
C GLY A 80 -11.70 -6.32 30.13
N LEU A 81 -12.02 -7.62 30.21
CA LEU A 81 -12.99 -8.28 29.33
C LEU A 81 -14.44 -8.04 29.77
N GLU A 82 -14.66 -7.75 31.05
CA GLU A 82 -15.97 -7.37 31.57
C GLU A 82 -16.07 -5.85 31.73
N SER A 83 -17.25 -5.29 31.44
CA SER A 83 -17.58 -3.89 31.65
C SER A 83 -17.78 -3.61 33.14
N SER A 84 -16.71 -3.72 33.93
CA SER A 84 -16.75 -3.41 35.35
C SER A 84 -16.39 -1.94 35.58
N PRO A 85 -17.25 -1.14 36.23
CA PRO A 85 -16.96 0.26 36.55
C PRO A 85 -15.80 0.43 37.55
N LYS A 86 -15.28 -0.67 38.12
CA LYS A 86 -14.12 -0.68 39.02
C LYS A 86 -12.80 -0.97 38.30
N PHE A 87 -12.83 -1.26 37.00
CA PHE A 87 -11.64 -1.53 36.23
C PHE A 87 -10.92 -0.22 35.91
N ASN A 88 -9.70 -0.06 36.44
CA ASN A 88 -8.89 1.15 36.27
C ASN A 88 -7.95 1.10 35.05
N GLY A 89 -7.95 -0.01 34.29
CA GLY A 89 -7.13 -0.15 33.09
C GLY A 89 -7.89 0.25 31.82
N LYS A 90 -7.18 0.23 30.68
CA LYS A 90 -7.83 0.31 29.36
C LYS A 90 -8.46 -1.04 29.04
N THR A 91 -9.74 -1.05 28.74
CA THR A 91 -10.43 -2.28 28.33
C THR A 91 -9.95 -2.71 26.96
N THR A 92 -10.19 -3.97 26.59
CA THR A 92 -9.93 -4.42 25.21
C THR A 92 -10.65 -3.52 24.19
N LYS A 93 -11.85 -3.03 24.52
CA LYS A 93 -12.60 -2.09 23.68
C LYS A 93 -11.87 -0.76 23.52
N ASP A 94 -11.30 -0.21 24.60
CA ASP A 94 -10.54 1.05 24.54
C ASP A 94 -9.30 0.90 23.67
N ILE A 95 -8.58 -0.22 23.80
CA ILE A 95 -7.42 -0.54 22.95
C ILE A 95 -7.82 -0.64 21.48
N ILE A 96 -8.92 -1.34 21.17
CA ILE A 96 -9.43 -1.45 19.79
C ILE A 96 -9.78 -0.07 19.22
N ASN A 97 -10.44 0.79 20.01
CA ASN A 97 -10.78 2.15 19.59
C ASN A 97 -9.52 2.99 19.33
N ASP A 98 -8.53 2.94 20.22
CA ASP A 98 -7.25 3.63 20.05
C ASP A 98 -6.55 3.17 18.75
N LEU A 99 -6.58 1.87 18.45
CA LEU A 99 -6.02 1.33 17.21
C LEU A 99 -6.77 1.83 15.96
N HIS A 100 -8.10 1.86 15.98
CA HIS A 100 -8.89 2.43 14.88
C HIS A 100 -8.66 3.94 14.69
N GLU A 101 -8.41 4.68 15.78
CA GLU A 101 -8.02 6.09 15.68
C GLU A 101 -6.65 6.24 15.03
N LYS A 102 -5.68 5.43 15.43
CA LYS A 102 -4.35 5.42 14.84
C LYS A 102 -4.36 5.02 13.37
N GLU A 103 -5.19 4.05 12.99
CA GLU A 103 -5.39 3.68 11.59
C GLU A 103 -5.92 4.85 10.76
N ARG A 104 -6.95 5.56 11.27
CA ARG A 104 -7.48 6.77 10.60
C ARG A 104 -6.43 7.87 10.46
N GLU A 105 -5.60 8.07 11.50
CA GLU A 105 -4.49 9.02 11.46
C GLU A 105 -3.46 8.63 10.39
N CYS A 106 -3.07 7.36 10.32
CA CYS A 106 -2.17 6.83 9.30
C CYS A 106 -2.71 7.05 7.89
N ILE A 107 -3.99 6.75 7.65
CA ILE A 107 -4.65 6.99 6.35
C ILE A 107 -4.56 8.48 5.99
N SER A 108 -4.89 9.39 6.92
CA SER A 108 -4.79 10.83 6.68
C SER A 108 -3.36 11.28 6.37
N LEU A 109 -2.36 10.71 7.04
CA LEU A 109 -0.95 11.02 6.77
C LEU A 109 -0.51 10.52 5.39
N ILE A 110 -0.96 9.34 4.97
CA ILE A 110 -0.69 8.81 3.62
C ILE A 110 -1.29 9.72 2.56
N GLU A 111 -2.54 10.16 2.73
CA GLU A 111 -3.18 11.09 1.80
C GLU A 111 -2.43 12.44 1.72
N LYS A 112 -1.99 12.98 2.86
CA LYS A 112 -1.19 14.21 2.90
C LYS A 112 0.16 14.03 2.22
N ALA A 113 0.84 12.90 2.46
CA ALA A 113 2.10 12.58 1.81
C ALA A 113 1.95 12.45 0.29
N GLY A 114 0.86 11.81 -0.18
CA GLY A 114 0.52 11.75 -1.60
C GLY A 114 0.33 13.13 -2.23
N LYS A 115 -0.41 14.02 -1.56
CA LYS A 115 -0.59 15.41 -2.02
C LYS A 115 0.72 16.18 -2.09
N LEU A 116 1.56 16.06 -1.07
CA LEU A 116 2.88 16.70 -1.05
C LEU A 116 3.79 16.17 -2.17
N SER A 117 3.75 14.87 -2.45
CA SER A 117 4.50 14.28 -3.56
C SER A 117 4.10 14.92 -4.90
N LEU A 118 2.81 15.06 -5.18
CA LEU A 118 2.33 15.72 -6.39
C LEU A 118 2.79 17.18 -6.46
N THR A 119 2.75 17.91 -5.35
CA THR A 119 3.25 19.30 -5.30
C THR A 119 4.76 19.38 -5.56
N ILE A 120 5.53 18.40 -5.09
CA ILE A 120 6.97 18.33 -5.37
C ILE A 120 7.20 18.10 -6.87
N ASP A 121 6.45 17.21 -7.49
CA ASP A 121 6.56 16.93 -8.94
C ASP A 121 6.21 18.18 -9.77
N ASP A 122 5.13 18.88 -9.43
CA ASP A 122 4.71 20.12 -10.08
C ASP A 122 5.80 21.21 -9.97
N LEU A 123 6.29 21.48 -8.74
CA LEU A 123 7.35 22.47 -8.51
C LEU A 123 8.66 22.09 -9.21
N THR A 124 8.97 20.79 -9.28
CA THR A 124 10.15 20.29 -10.01
C THR A 124 10.03 20.57 -11.50
N SER A 125 8.83 20.38 -12.08
CA SER A 125 8.55 20.72 -13.48
C SER A 125 8.65 22.22 -13.74
N GLU A 126 8.06 23.06 -12.88
CA GLU A 126 8.15 24.51 -12.97
C GLU A 126 9.60 25.01 -12.89
N LEU A 127 10.39 24.44 -11.98
CA LEU A 127 11.81 24.77 -11.86
C LEU A 127 12.58 24.38 -13.12
N ALA A 128 12.36 23.19 -13.67
CA ALA A 128 13.00 22.75 -14.92
C ALA A 128 12.66 23.70 -16.08
N ASN A 129 11.39 24.07 -16.23
CA ASN A 129 10.94 25.02 -17.25
C ASN A 129 11.59 26.40 -17.07
N THR A 130 11.72 26.85 -15.82
CA THR A 130 12.38 28.12 -15.48
C THR A 130 13.87 28.08 -15.84
N VAL A 131 14.55 26.98 -15.53
CA VAL A 131 15.96 26.77 -15.90
C VAL A 131 16.14 26.81 -17.42
N THR A 132 15.30 26.08 -18.17
CA THR A 132 15.35 26.10 -19.65
C THR A 132 15.10 27.50 -20.20
N SER A 133 14.09 28.21 -19.68
CA SER A 133 13.77 29.58 -20.11
C SER A 133 14.90 30.55 -19.81
N LYS A 134 15.54 30.41 -18.64
CA LYS A 134 16.72 31.19 -18.27
C LYS A 134 17.87 30.95 -19.25
N THR A 135 18.21 29.70 -19.56
CA THR A 135 19.28 29.37 -20.51
C THR A 135 19.02 30.00 -21.89
N LEU A 136 17.79 29.92 -22.39
CA LEU A 136 17.43 30.56 -23.67
C LEU A 136 17.64 32.08 -23.65
N LEU A 137 17.27 32.75 -22.55
CA LEU A 137 17.47 34.18 -22.40
C LEU A 137 18.95 34.53 -22.28
N GLU A 138 19.74 33.72 -21.58
CA GLU A 138 21.20 33.88 -21.51
C GLU A 138 21.84 33.77 -22.90
N ASP A 139 21.42 32.82 -23.73
CA ASP A 139 21.89 32.66 -25.12
C ASP A 139 21.52 33.88 -25.99
N GLN A 140 20.30 34.41 -25.81
CA GLN A 140 19.88 35.64 -26.50
C GLN A 140 20.72 36.85 -26.09
N VAL A 141 20.99 37.01 -24.79
CA VAL A 141 21.84 38.09 -24.27
C VAL A 141 23.26 37.98 -24.84
N GLN A 142 23.85 36.78 -24.84
CA GLN A 142 25.18 36.55 -25.42
C GLN A 142 25.22 36.91 -26.90
N THR A 143 24.19 36.49 -27.66
CA THR A 143 24.07 36.81 -29.09
C THR A 143 23.97 38.32 -29.33
N LEU A 144 23.16 39.03 -28.54
CA LEU A 144 23.03 40.49 -28.63
C LEU A 144 24.33 41.20 -28.28
N GLN A 145 25.04 40.75 -27.25
CA GLN A 145 26.35 41.29 -26.88
C GLN A 145 27.38 41.10 -28.00
N GLN A 146 27.40 39.92 -28.64
CA GLN A 146 28.28 39.65 -29.77
C GLN A 146 27.94 40.53 -30.98
N ASN A 147 26.66 40.67 -31.33
CA ASN A 147 26.22 41.57 -32.40
C ASN A 147 26.62 43.01 -32.14
N LEU A 148 26.47 43.51 -30.91
CA LEU A 148 26.87 44.86 -30.54
C LEU A 148 28.39 45.07 -30.71
N LYS A 149 29.20 44.08 -30.31
CA LYS A 149 30.65 44.09 -30.50
C LYS A 149 31.02 44.14 -31.98
N ASP A 150 30.36 43.35 -32.82
CA ASP A 150 30.62 43.30 -34.25
C ASP A 150 30.18 44.60 -34.95
N MET A 151 29.03 45.16 -34.60
CA MET A 151 28.62 46.49 -35.09
C MET A 151 29.60 47.59 -34.68
N THR A 152 30.09 47.57 -33.44
CA THR A 152 31.08 48.54 -32.94
C THR A 152 32.40 48.43 -33.69
N ASN A 153 32.87 47.19 -33.96
CA ASN A 153 34.06 46.95 -34.75
C ASN A 153 33.88 47.43 -36.21
N ASN A 154 32.72 47.17 -36.81
CA ASN A 154 32.38 47.65 -38.16
C ASN A 154 32.36 49.18 -38.23
N GLN A 155 31.75 49.85 -37.25
CA GLN A 155 31.75 51.32 -37.15
C GLN A 155 33.17 51.86 -37.03
N ARG A 156 34.01 51.28 -36.16
CA ARG A 156 35.42 51.68 -36.02
C ARG A 156 36.20 51.51 -37.32
N ARG A 157 36.03 50.39 -38.02
CA ARG A 157 36.65 50.13 -39.32
C ARG A 157 36.20 51.16 -40.36
N LEU A 158 34.90 51.45 -40.40
CA LEU A 158 34.33 52.42 -41.33
C LEU A 158 34.88 53.82 -41.06
N LEU A 159 34.93 54.27 -39.79
CA LEU A 159 35.53 55.55 -39.41
C LEU A 159 36.99 55.64 -39.85
N LYS A 160 37.79 54.59 -39.63
CA LYS A 160 39.18 54.54 -40.08
C LYS A 160 39.31 54.68 -41.61
N LEU A 161 38.48 53.96 -42.38
CA LEU A 161 38.46 54.08 -43.84
C LEU A 161 38.06 55.49 -44.30
N TRP A 162 37.14 56.14 -43.58
CA TRP A 162 36.77 57.52 -43.85
C TRP A 162 37.94 58.48 -43.58
N GLU A 163 38.67 58.31 -42.48
CA GLU A 163 39.87 59.09 -42.15
C GLU A 163 40.98 58.88 -43.19
N ASP A 164 41.28 57.62 -43.55
CA ASP A 164 42.30 57.27 -44.55
C ASP A 164 41.98 57.92 -45.92
N ARG A 165 40.71 57.86 -46.36
CA ARG A 165 40.27 58.48 -47.62
C ARG A 165 40.33 60.01 -47.57
N LYS A 166 40.03 60.63 -46.42
CA LYS A 166 40.15 62.07 -46.23
C LYS A 166 41.62 62.50 -46.35
N GLY A 167 42.53 61.79 -45.69
CA GLY A 167 43.97 62.02 -45.81
C GLY A 167 44.49 61.86 -47.24
N GLN A 168 44.01 60.87 -48.00
CA GLN A 168 44.34 60.72 -49.43
C GLN A 168 43.86 61.91 -50.27
N ARG A 169 42.65 62.42 -50.01
CA ARG A 169 42.14 63.62 -50.72
C ARG A 169 42.98 64.85 -50.39
N GLU A 170 43.40 65.02 -49.14
CA GLU A 170 44.26 66.12 -48.70
C GLU A 170 45.67 66.00 -49.29
N GLN A 171 46.23 64.78 -49.41
CA GLN A 171 47.51 64.55 -50.09
C GLN A 171 47.45 64.78 -51.60
N LEU A 172 46.30 64.54 -52.25
CA LEU A 172 46.04 64.88 -53.66
C LEU A 172 45.70 66.37 -53.88
N ALA A 173 45.40 67.12 -52.81
CA ALA A 173 45.06 68.54 -52.84
C ALA A 173 46.26 69.46 -52.53
N LEU A 174 47.44 68.90 -52.22
CA LEU A 174 48.68 69.67 -52.25
C LEU A 174 48.95 70.10 -53.70
N PRO A 175 49.32 71.36 -53.96
CA PRO A 175 49.67 71.77 -55.31
C PRO A 175 50.84 70.91 -55.77
N ALA A 176 50.61 70.07 -56.78
CA ALA A 176 51.70 69.52 -57.56
C ALA A 176 52.55 70.71 -58.00
N ILE A 177 53.83 70.69 -57.61
CA ILE A 177 54.81 71.65 -58.11
C ILE A 177 54.68 71.64 -59.63
N SER A 178 54.24 72.77 -60.17
CA SER A 178 54.05 72.98 -61.60
C SER A 178 55.28 72.51 -62.36
N PRO A 179 55.18 71.59 -63.33
CA PRO A 179 56.29 71.34 -64.24
C PRO A 179 56.57 72.64 -64.97
N LYS A 180 57.85 73.06 -64.95
CA LYS A 180 58.35 74.25 -65.66
C LYS A 180 57.81 74.27 -67.10
N PRO A 181 57.51 75.46 -67.66
CA PRO A 181 56.97 75.57 -69.00
C PRO A 181 57.98 75.02 -70.01
N GLY A 182 57.62 73.93 -70.70
CA GLY A 182 58.48 73.32 -71.72
C GLY A 182 58.27 71.84 -72.02
N GLN A 183 57.35 71.13 -71.38
CA GLN A 183 57.04 69.74 -71.75
C GLN A 183 55.56 69.52 -72.05
N ILE A 184 55.37 68.82 -73.16
CA ILE A 184 54.17 68.53 -73.95
C ILE A 184 53.02 68.02 -73.07
N PRO A 185 51.76 68.42 -73.32
CA PRO A 185 50.63 68.01 -72.49
C PRO A 185 50.37 66.51 -72.64
N PHE A 186 50.67 65.74 -71.59
CA PHE A 186 50.20 64.38 -71.45
C PHE A 186 48.73 64.43 -71.03
N VAL A 187 47.88 64.10 -71.98
CA VAL A 187 46.43 64.00 -71.95
C VAL A 187 45.92 63.52 -70.59
N GLN A 188 45.13 64.37 -69.92
CA GLN A 188 44.20 63.94 -68.89
C GLN A 188 43.24 62.93 -69.53
N ARG A 189 43.51 61.63 -69.32
CA ARG A 189 42.43 60.66 -69.43
C ARG A 189 41.48 60.97 -68.28
N ALA A 190 40.29 61.44 -68.64
CA ALA A 190 39.12 61.23 -67.83
C ALA A 190 39.17 59.78 -67.33
N VAL A 191 39.24 59.57 -66.02
CA VAL A 191 38.88 58.29 -65.41
C VAL A 191 37.36 58.22 -65.51
N GLN A 192 36.92 57.97 -66.73
CA GLN A 192 35.60 57.46 -67.03
C GLN A 192 35.51 56.15 -66.27
N THR A 193 34.53 56.05 -65.38
CA THR A 193 34.23 54.80 -64.68
C THR A 193 33.60 53.86 -65.69
N ASP A 194 34.41 53.26 -66.56
CA ASP A 194 34.00 52.14 -67.40
C ASP A 194 33.86 50.93 -66.47
N MET A 195 32.73 50.85 -65.74
CA MET A 195 32.21 49.56 -65.32
C MET A 195 31.71 48.83 -66.57
N SER A 196 32.65 48.35 -67.38
CA SER A 196 32.38 47.39 -68.44
C SER A 196 32.06 46.07 -67.76
N ILE A 197 30.77 45.77 -67.60
CA ILE A 197 30.34 44.42 -67.24
C ILE A 197 30.69 43.55 -68.44
N SER A 198 31.58 42.58 -68.25
CA SER A 198 31.92 41.61 -69.30
C SER A 198 30.63 40.96 -69.82
N SER A 199 30.51 40.74 -71.14
CA SER A 199 29.32 40.10 -71.74
C SER A 199 29.02 38.73 -71.13
N SER A 200 30.03 38.08 -70.56
CA SER A 200 29.93 36.82 -69.81
C SER A 200 29.33 36.95 -68.39
N GLN A 201 29.11 38.17 -67.88
CA GLN A 201 28.42 38.45 -66.61
C GLN A 201 27.02 39.05 -66.80
N LYS A 202 26.57 39.21 -68.06
CA LYS A 202 25.22 39.67 -68.38
C LYS A 202 24.25 38.50 -68.21
N LEU A 203 23.34 38.60 -67.23
CA LEU A 203 22.28 37.61 -67.07
C LEU A 203 21.39 37.60 -68.33
N PRO A 204 20.93 36.42 -68.80
CA PRO A 204 20.01 36.33 -69.92
C PRO A 204 18.68 37.03 -69.59
N ASP A 205 18.01 37.57 -70.62
CA ASP A 205 16.85 38.48 -70.50
C ASP A 205 15.62 37.86 -69.76
N ASN A 206 15.65 36.56 -69.43
CA ASN A 206 14.58 35.84 -68.72
C ASN A 206 14.96 35.36 -67.30
N ALA A 207 16.01 35.92 -66.66
CA ALA A 207 16.45 35.46 -65.34
C ALA A 207 15.44 35.69 -64.19
N PHE A 208 14.35 36.44 -64.41
CA PHE A 208 13.30 36.72 -63.42
C PHE A 208 11.87 36.38 -63.89
N GLU A 209 11.69 35.47 -64.85
CA GLU A 209 10.34 34.95 -65.15
C GLU A 209 9.81 34.14 -63.97
N THR A 210 8.99 34.78 -63.15
CA THR A 210 8.16 34.14 -62.13
C THR A 210 7.01 33.44 -62.85
N LYS A 211 7.09 32.11 -62.97
CA LYS A 211 5.96 31.31 -63.46
C LYS A 211 4.76 31.53 -62.54
N ALA A 212 3.67 32.03 -63.13
CA ALA A 212 2.40 32.21 -62.46
C ALA A 212 1.83 30.85 -62.00
N PHE A 213 1.25 30.88 -60.81
CA PHE A 213 0.52 29.81 -60.16
C PHE A 213 -0.53 29.17 -61.09
N SER A 214 -0.44 27.86 -61.30
CA SER A 214 -1.55 27.07 -61.82
C SER A 214 -2.39 26.59 -60.65
N ARG A 215 -3.58 27.18 -60.50
CA ARG A 215 -4.63 26.78 -59.57
C ARG A 215 -5.78 26.17 -60.39
N ASP A 216 -5.98 24.87 -60.26
CA ASP A 216 -7.30 24.21 -60.34
C ASP A 216 -7.14 22.76 -59.83
N ASN A 217 -7.72 22.43 -58.67
CA ASN A 217 -8.91 21.57 -58.46
C ASN A 217 -8.74 20.13 -59.01
N ASP A 218 -8.95 19.05 -58.26
CA ASP A 218 -10.17 18.74 -57.51
C ASP A 218 -9.96 17.52 -56.56
N LYS A 219 -10.62 17.55 -55.39
CA LYS A 219 -11.19 16.43 -54.60
C LYS A 219 -10.38 15.11 -54.39
N LYS A 220 -10.02 14.85 -53.12
CA LYS A 220 -10.51 13.68 -52.35
C LYS A 220 -10.06 13.75 -50.88
N ASN A 221 -11.04 13.88 -49.97
CA ASN A 221 -10.91 13.49 -48.57
C ASN A 221 -10.47 12.03 -48.47
N VAL A 222 -9.62 11.69 -47.48
CA VAL A 222 -9.70 10.46 -46.67
C VAL A 222 -8.52 10.43 -45.67
N LEU A 223 -8.87 10.24 -44.39
CA LEU A 223 -8.05 9.81 -43.24
C LEU A 223 -6.87 10.74 -42.85
N ASP A 224 -6.92 11.55 -41.81
CA ASP A 224 -7.21 11.24 -40.40
C ASP A 224 -6.40 10.05 -39.86
N LYS A 225 -5.24 10.35 -39.25
CA LYS A 225 -4.58 9.52 -38.22
C LYS A 225 -3.43 10.28 -37.57
N HIS A 226 -3.46 10.27 -36.24
CA HIS A 226 -2.42 10.61 -35.24
C HIS A 226 -2.68 11.88 -34.41
N SER A 227 -3.81 11.90 -33.70
CA SER A 227 -3.92 12.58 -32.40
C SER A 227 -3.47 11.63 -31.28
N PHE A 228 -2.56 12.12 -30.45
CA PHE A 228 -2.07 11.52 -29.21
C PHE A 228 -3.21 11.33 -28.19
N PRO A 229 -3.27 10.24 -27.41
CA PRO A 229 -4.21 10.15 -26.30
C PRO A 229 -3.73 11.04 -25.14
N SER A 230 -4.50 12.09 -24.90
CA SER A 230 -4.53 12.84 -23.64
C SER A 230 -5.08 11.92 -22.54
N TYR A 231 -4.26 11.61 -21.52
CA TYR A 231 -4.75 10.95 -20.31
C TYR A 231 -5.40 12.01 -19.41
N GLY A 232 -6.72 12.11 -19.55
CA GLY A 232 -7.59 12.83 -18.62
C GLY A 232 -8.12 11.90 -17.52
N ASN A 233 -8.23 12.49 -16.33
CA ASN A 233 -8.96 12.02 -15.15
C ASN A 233 -10.26 11.27 -15.49
N GLY A 234 -10.47 10.14 -14.82
CA GLY A 234 -11.74 9.42 -14.78
C GLY A 234 -11.94 8.76 -13.42
N PHE A 235 -12.55 9.49 -12.49
CA PHE A 235 -13.21 8.92 -11.32
C PHE A 235 -14.26 7.92 -11.78
N HIS A 236 -14.16 6.66 -11.35
CA HIS A 236 -15.29 5.74 -11.34
C HIS A 236 -15.42 5.13 -9.94
N HIS A 237 -16.32 5.72 -9.16
CA HIS A 237 -17.01 5.00 -8.11
C HIS A 237 -17.83 3.91 -8.78
N ASP A 238 -17.68 2.66 -8.34
CA ASP A 238 -18.79 1.72 -8.41
C ASP A 238 -18.97 1.01 -7.07
N LYS A 239 -20.18 1.24 -6.56
CA LYS A 239 -20.75 0.70 -5.34
C LYS A 239 -21.00 -0.80 -5.54
N LYS A 240 -20.49 -1.63 -4.63
CA LYS A 240 -21.18 -2.86 -4.26
C LYS A 240 -21.43 -2.86 -2.76
N ALA A 241 -22.63 -2.41 -2.42
CA ALA A 241 -23.29 -2.78 -1.19
C ALA A 241 -23.71 -4.26 -1.32
N PHE A 242 -23.26 -5.10 -0.40
CA PHE A 242 -24.00 -6.30 -0.04
C PHE A 242 -24.49 -6.10 1.40
N MET A 243 -25.74 -5.68 1.48
CA MET A 243 -26.58 -5.79 2.66
C MET A 243 -26.81 -7.28 2.94
N HIS A 244 -26.52 -7.72 4.16
CA HIS A 244 -27.33 -8.73 4.83
C HIS A 244 -27.31 -8.42 6.33
N GLU A 245 -28.34 -7.71 6.76
CA GLU A 245 -28.74 -7.56 8.14
C GLU A 245 -30.03 -8.36 8.37
N GLU A 246 -30.21 -8.75 9.63
CA GLU A 246 -31.37 -9.35 10.30
C GLU A 246 -31.53 -10.87 10.10
N THR A 247 -31.83 -11.70 11.12
CA THR A 247 -32.63 -11.46 12.34
C THR A 247 -32.19 -12.35 13.52
N LYS A 248 -32.30 -11.80 14.73
CA LYS A 248 -32.44 -12.53 16.00
C LYS A 248 -33.66 -13.46 15.96
N GLY A 249 -33.54 -14.66 16.54
CA GLY A 249 -34.65 -15.56 16.86
C GLY A 249 -34.42 -16.24 18.21
N ILE A 250 -35.25 -15.88 19.19
CA ILE A 250 -35.37 -16.49 20.53
C ILE A 250 -36.10 -17.83 20.40
N GLN A 251 -35.68 -18.88 21.12
CA GLN A 251 -36.64 -19.86 21.66
C GLN A 251 -36.08 -20.64 22.87
N ASN A 252 -36.87 -20.63 23.94
CA ASN A 252 -36.77 -21.43 25.15
C ASN A 252 -37.19 -22.90 24.91
N GLY A 253 -36.77 -23.80 25.81
CA GLY A 253 -37.30 -25.16 26.04
C GLY A 253 -36.15 -26.19 26.06
N HIS A 254 -35.91 -27.00 27.09
CA HIS A 254 -36.69 -27.49 28.22
C HIS A 254 -35.78 -27.69 29.44
#